data_AF-A0A847PM65-F1
#
_entry.id   AF-A0A847PM65-F1
#
_cell.length_a   1.000
_cell.length_b   1.000
_cell.length_c   1.000
_cell.angle_alpha   90.00
_cell.angle_beta   90.00
_cell.angle_gamma   90.00
#
_symmetry.space_group_name_H-M   'P 1'
#
loop_
_entity.id
_entity.type
_entity.pdbx_description
1 polymer ?
#
loop_
_entity_poly.entity_id
_entity_poly.type
_entity_poly.pdbx_seq_one_letter_code
_entity_poly.pdbx_strand_id
1 'polypeptide(L)'
;MNDVLRIKRVAEKLVEKYGTSDPFQICAALDIEVRYSHLGSLSGYYCVMHRIPYIVLNSTLNSVSSRIICAHELGHDRLHRRLARGGILTDFDIF
;
A
#
# COMPACT_ATOMS: atom_id res chain seq x y z
N MET A 1 7.29 10.47 -18.85
CA MET A 1 6.21 9.93 -19.72
C MET A 1 6.05 8.39 -19.64
N ASN A 2 6.90 7.65 -18.90
CA ASN A 2 6.86 6.18 -18.83
C ASN A 2 6.35 5.59 -17.49
N ASP A 3 6.27 6.37 -16.41
CA ASP A 3 5.97 5.83 -15.08
C ASP A 3 4.50 5.50 -14.86
N VAL A 4 3.57 6.30 -15.40
CA VAL A 4 2.13 6.02 -15.32
C VAL A 4 1.78 4.67 -15.98
N LEU A 5 2.36 4.39 -17.16
CA LEU A 5 2.17 3.11 -17.85
C LEU A 5 2.79 1.94 -17.09
N ARG A 6 3.85 2.17 -16.31
CA ARG A 6 4.44 1.16 -15.45
C ARG A 6 3.55 0.86 -14.24
N ILE A 7 3.06 1.90 -13.56
CA ILE A 7 2.13 1.78 -12.42
C ILE A 7 0.87 1.01 -12.84
N LYS A 8 0.26 1.41 -13.96
CA LYS A 8 -0.94 0.74 -14.51
C LYS A 8 -0.71 -0.75 -14.75
N ARG A 9 0.41 -1.10 -15.40
CA ARG A 9 0.76 -2.50 -15.68
C ARG A 9 1.00 -3.31 -14.41
N VAL A 10 1.58 -2.73 -13.36
CA VAL A 10 1.75 -3.43 -12.08
C VAL A 10 0.39 -3.68 -11.43
N ALA A 11 -0.49 -2.68 -11.41
CA ALA A 11 -1.84 -2.84 -10.88
C ALA A 11 -2.63 -3.93 -11.64
N GLU A 12 -2.64 -3.88 -12.97
CA GLU A 12 -3.31 -4.88 -13.83
C GLU A 12 -2.80 -6.31 -13.56
N LYS A 13 -1.48 -6.48 -13.43
CA LYS A 13 -0.87 -7.79 -13.11
C LYS A 13 -1.26 -8.32 -11.73
N LEU A 14 -1.46 -7.45 -10.74
CA LEU A 14 -1.95 -7.89 -9.43
C LEU A 14 -3.39 -8.39 -9.55
N VAL A 15 -4.25 -7.63 -10.24
CA VAL A 15 -5.65 -8.01 -10.45
C VAL A 15 -5.76 -9.34 -11.18
N GLU A 16 -4.99 -9.52 -12.26
CA GLU A 16 -4.94 -10.77 -13.01
C GLU A 16 -4.45 -11.94 -12.14
N LYS A 17 -3.37 -11.74 -11.38
CA LYS A 17 -2.75 -12.79 -10.56
C LYS A 17 -3.66 -13.25 -9.40
N TYR A 18 -4.38 -12.31 -8.77
CA TYR A 18 -5.17 -12.59 -7.57
C TYR A 18 -6.67 -12.68 -7.83
N GLY A 19 -7.13 -12.40 -9.06
CA GLY A 19 -8.54 -12.49 -9.46
C GLY A 19 -9.45 -11.43 -8.83
N THR A 20 -8.88 -10.38 -8.25
CA THR A 20 -9.63 -9.35 -7.50
C THR A 20 -8.92 -8.01 -7.61
N SER A 21 -9.70 -6.92 -7.59
CA SER A 21 -9.20 -5.54 -7.47
C SER A 21 -9.36 -4.97 -6.07
N ASP A 22 -9.84 -5.78 -5.11
CA ASP A 22 -9.89 -5.37 -3.71
C ASP A 22 -8.48 -5.37 -3.10
N PRO A 23 -7.93 -4.20 -2.72
CA PRO A 23 -6.56 -4.11 -2.22
C PRO A 23 -6.36 -4.87 -0.91
N PHE A 24 -7.39 -5.03 -0.07
CA PHE A 24 -7.28 -5.79 1.19
C PHE A 24 -7.10 -7.29 0.91
N GLN A 25 -7.83 -7.83 -0.08
CA GLN A 25 -7.67 -9.22 -0.50
C GLN A 25 -6.30 -9.46 -1.12
N ILE A 26 -5.82 -8.53 -1.94
CA ILE A 26 -4.47 -8.59 -2.53
C ILE A 26 -3.41 -8.52 -1.43
N CYS A 27 -3.56 -7.64 -0.43
CA CYS A 27 -2.65 -7.55 0.71
C CYS A 27 -2.58 -8.87 1.49
N ALA A 28 -3.73 -9.47 1.79
CA ALA A 28 -3.79 -10.76 2.47
C ALA A 28 -3.08 -11.88 1.68
N ALA A 29 -3.27 -11.92 0.36
CA ALA A 29 -2.62 -12.91 -0.51
C ALA A 29 -1.10 -12.68 -0.71
N LEU A 30 -0.57 -11.56 -0.19
CA LEU A 30 0.83 -11.15 -0.27
C LEU A 30 1.50 -11.10 1.11
N ASP A 31 0.83 -11.63 2.13
CA ASP A 31 1.27 -11.61 3.53
C ASP A 31 1.62 -10.18 4.01
N ILE A 32 0.84 -9.19 3.57
CA ILE A 32 0.91 -7.81 4.06
C ILE A 32 -0.15 -7.64 5.14
N GLU A 33 0.30 -7.33 6.36
CA GLU A 33 -0.61 -7.06 7.46
C GLU A 33 -1.20 -5.65 7.34
N VAL A 34 -2.53 -5.57 7.21
CA VAL A 34 -3.26 -4.30 7.24
C VAL A 34 -3.79 -4.06 8.66
N ARG A 35 -3.40 -2.94 9.27
CA ARG A 35 -3.79 -2.55 10.63
C ARG A 35 -4.48 -1.18 10.63
N TYR A 36 -5.26 -0.91 11.67
CA TYR A 36 -5.93 0.38 11.87
C TYR A 36 -5.45 1.02 13.17
N SER A 37 -5.15 2.31 13.13
CA SER A 37 -4.74 3.08 14.30
C SER A 37 -5.21 4.53 14.19
N HIS A 38 -5.31 5.24 15.31
CA HIS A 38 -5.54 6.68 15.26
C HIS A 38 -4.23 7.38 14.85
N LEU A 39 -4.19 7.93 13.64
CA LEU A 39 -2.96 8.50 13.04
C LEU A 39 -2.96 10.04 12.97
N GLY A 40 -3.90 10.70 13.66
CA GLY A 40 -4.06 12.15 13.57
C GLY A 40 -4.39 12.58 12.14
N SER A 41 -3.54 13.44 11.55
CA SER A 41 -3.71 13.97 10.20
C SER A 41 -3.24 13.02 9.08
N LEU A 42 -2.53 11.94 9.41
CA LEU A 42 -2.05 10.98 8.42
C LEU A 42 -3.17 10.01 8.04
N SER A 43 -3.37 9.76 6.74
CA SER A 43 -4.41 8.83 6.26
C SER A 43 -3.97 7.37 6.34
N GLY A 44 -2.68 7.09 6.13
CA GLY A 44 -2.10 5.77 6.25
C GLY A 44 -0.60 5.80 5.93
N TYR A 45 0.07 4.66 6.09
CA TYR A 45 1.45 4.48 5.65
C TYR A 45 1.81 3.00 5.46
N TYR A 46 2.82 2.77 4.63
CA TYR A 46 3.48 1.49 4.42
C TYR A 46 4.85 1.46 5.11
N CYS A 47 5.16 0.34 5.75
CA CYS A 47 6.50 0.09 6.29
C CYS A 47 6.87 -1.39 6.29
N VAL A 48 8.15 -1.69 6.48
CA VAL A 48 8.64 -3.06 6.67
C VAL A 48 9.34 -3.16 8.01
N MET A 49 8.75 -3.89 8.96
CA MET A 49 9.35 -4.14 10.27
C MET A 49 9.73 -5.62 10.37
N HIS A 50 10.96 -5.91 10.76
CA HIS A 50 11.46 -7.30 10.87
C HIS A 50 11.19 -8.17 9.63
N ARG A 51 11.31 -7.58 8.43
CA ARG A 51 11.03 -8.19 7.11
C ARG A 51 9.55 -8.46 6.81
N ILE A 52 8.65 -8.13 7.73
CA ILE A 52 7.20 -8.25 7.55
C ILE A 52 6.66 -6.90 7.04
N PRO A 53 5.95 -6.87 5.90
CA PRO A 53 5.33 -5.66 5.38
C PRO A 53 4.03 -5.33 6.11
N TYR A 54 3.86 -4.06 6.44
CA TYR A 54 2.67 -3.53 7.10
C TYR A 54 2.09 -2.37 6.31
N ILE A 55 0.76 -2.31 6.27
CA ILE A 55 0.00 -1.12 5.89
C ILE A 55 -0.81 -0.71 7.12
N VAL A 56 -0.61 0.51 7.59
CA VAL A 56 -1.38 1.06 8.72
C VAL A 56 -2.28 2.15 8.20
N LEU A 57 -3.59 1.98 8.34
CA LEU A 57 -4.60 2.93 7.94
C LEU A 57 -5.11 3.71 9.14
N ASN A 58 -5.51 4.97 8.92
CA ASN A 58 -6.17 5.74 9.96
C ASN A 58 -7.55 5.17 10.25
N SER A 59 -7.82 4.88 11.52
CA SER A 59 -9.07 4.27 11.98
C SER A 59 -10.30 5.18 11.79
N THR A 60 -10.09 6.46 11.48
CA THR A 60 -11.17 7.43 11.21
C THR A 60 -11.62 7.44 9.74
N LEU A 61 -10.95 6.70 8.85
CA LEU A 61 -11.33 6.62 7.45
C LEU A 61 -12.65 5.86 7.26
N ASN A 62 -13.50 6.36 6.37
CA ASN A 62 -14.63 5.59 5.88
C ASN A 62 -14.15 4.44 4.95
N SER A 63 -15.06 3.55 4.56
CA SER A 63 -14.75 2.36 3.76
C SER A 63 -14.13 2.69 2.39
N VAL A 64 -14.64 3.72 1.71
CA VAL A 64 -14.16 4.16 0.40
C VAL A 64 -12.74 4.70 0.53
N SER A 65 -12.51 5.62 1.46
CA SER A 65 -11.19 6.19 1.72
C SER A 65 -10.18 5.11 2.15
N SER A 66 -10.59 4.18 3.02
CA SER A 66 -9.75 3.07 3.44
C SER A 66 -9.30 2.21 2.25
N ARG A 67 -10.21 1.93 1.30
CA ARG A 67 -9.87 1.17 0.09
C ARG A 67 -8.89 1.93 -0.81
N ILE A 68 -9.09 3.24 -0.99
CA ILE A 68 -8.21 4.09 -1.80
C ILE A 68 -6.80 4.14 -1.19
N ILE A 69 -6.69 4.43 0.10
CA ILE A 69 -5.40 4.51 0.79
C ILE A 69 -4.72 3.14 0.84
N CYS A 70 -5.45 2.05 1.11
CA CYS A 70 -4.88 0.70 1.07
C CYS A 70 -4.30 0.37 -0.31
N ALA A 71 -4.99 0.72 -1.41
CA ALA A 71 -4.47 0.52 -2.77
C ALA A 71 -3.21 1.37 -3.04
N HIS A 72 -3.16 2.59 -2.52
CA HIS A 72 -1.99 3.47 -2.60
C HIS A 72 -0.78 2.86 -1.88
N GLU A 73 -0.94 2.47 -0.62
CA GLU A 73 0.13 1.85 0.19
C GLU A 73 0.58 0.48 -0.37
N LEU A 74 -0.35 -0.30 -0.94
CA LEU A 74 -0.02 -1.51 -1.70
C LEU A 74 0.86 -1.20 -2.91
N GLY A 75 0.63 -0.06 -3.58
CA GLY A 75 1.51 0.48 -4.62
C GLY A 75 2.93 0.68 -4.12
N HIS A 76 3.09 1.26 -2.93
CA HIS A 76 4.40 1.45 -2.30
C HIS A 76 5.14 0.14 -2.05
N ASP A 77 4.46 -0.91 -1.58
CA ASP A 77 5.09 -2.24 -1.47
C ASP A 77 5.55 -2.75 -2.84
N ARG A 78 4.73 -2.62 -3.88
CA ARG A 78 5.06 -3.22 -5.19
C ARG A 78 6.10 -2.46 -5.99
N LEU A 79 6.14 -1.14 -5.85
CA LEU A 79 6.98 -0.27 -6.67
C LEU A 79 8.20 0.25 -5.91
N HIS A 80 8.09 0.42 -4.60
CA HIS A 80 9.03 1.20 -3.79
C HIS A 80 9.56 0.48 -2.55
N ARG A 81 9.26 -0.82 -2.35
CA ARG A 81 9.68 -1.60 -1.17
C ARG A 81 11.18 -1.58 -0.84
N ARG A 82 12.06 -1.32 -1.80
CA ARG A 82 13.50 -1.16 -1.51
C ARG A 82 13.79 0.09 -0.67
N LEU A 83 13.03 1.16 -0.87
CA LEU A 83 13.15 2.41 -0.13
C LEU A 83 12.64 2.25 1.32
N ALA A 84 11.64 1.40 1.55
CA ALA A 84 11.08 1.11 2.86
C ALA A 84 11.96 0.21 3.77
N ARG A 85 13.15 -0.23 3.33
CA ARG A 85 14.04 -1.10 4.13
C ARG A 85 14.76 -0.38 5.28
N GLY A 86 14.63 0.95 5.38
CA GLY A 86 15.30 1.77 6.41
C GLY A 86 14.36 2.60 7.30
N GLY A 87 13.04 2.50 7.17
CA GLY A 87 12.10 3.32 7.91
C GLY A 87 10.68 3.31 7.35
N ILE A 88 9.84 4.22 7.85
CA ILE A 88 8.51 4.50 7.29
C ILE A 88 8.70 5.17 5.94
N LEU A 89 8.04 4.67 4.90
CA LEU A 89 7.99 5.36 3.61
C LEU A 89 6.90 6.43 3.71
N THR A 90 7.27 7.70 3.67
CA THR A 90 6.28 8.80 3.54
C THR A 90 6.12 9.17 2.08
N ASP A 91 4.97 9.73 1.70
CA ASP A 91 4.74 10.15 0.31
C ASP A 91 5.81 11.12 -0.21
N PHE A 92 6.43 11.91 0.67
CA PHE A 92 7.53 12.83 0.33
C PHE A 92 8.83 12.13 -0.11
N ASP A 93 9.01 10.86 0.24
CA ASP A 93 10.21 10.09 -0.12
C ASP A 93 10.15 9.52 -1.55
N ILE A 94 9.06 9.79 -2.27
CA ILE A 94 8.67 9.11 -3.53
C ILE A 94 8.37 10.13 -4.65
N PHE A 95 8.50 11.43 -4.39
CA PHE A 95 8.38 12.52 -5.36
C PHE A 95 9.73 13.18 -5.68
#